data_AF-A0A7Y5WTX9-F1
#
_entry.id   AF-A0A7Y5WTX9-F1
#
_cell.length_a   1.000
_cell.length_b   1.000
_cell.length_c   1.000
_cell.angle_alpha   90.00
_cell.angle_beta   90.00
_cell.angle_gamma   90.00
#
_symmetry.space_group_name_H-M   'P 1'
#
loop_
_entity.id
_entity.type
_entity.pdbx_description
1 polymer ?
#
loop_
_entity_poly.entity_id
_entity_poly.type
_entity_poly.pdbx_seq_one_letter_code
_entity_poly.pdbx_strand_id
1 'polypeptide(L)'
;MSDTNSLVLWIAGAGVAVVGALLIAMVAVRGRRVPGDQVFRASRWSRGNHLFPTQVAVTPTSVVHYTPEWFGRREQSIHMAHVASVLIETNLFFSNVLIESSGGASPVRCHGHRKRDAIRMKELIEQFQTAYYGAPRTKPAGPEPR
;
A
#
# COMPACT_ATOMS: atom_id res chain seq x y z
N MET A 1 52.33 -10.12 17.66
CA MET A 1 51.65 -9.38 16.56
C MET A 1 50.39 -10.10 16.05
N SER A 2 50.24 -11.41 16.27
CA SER A 2 49.06 -12.19 15.84
C SER A 2 47.79 -11.91 16.66
N ASP A 3 47.90 -11.70 17.98
CA ASP A 3 46.75 -11.53 18.88
C ASP A 3 46.02 -10.18 18.68
N THR A 4 46.77 -9.11 18.40
CA THR A 4 46.20 -7.78 18.11
C THR A 4 45.39 -7.79 16.82
N ASN A 5 45.87 -8.46 15.77
CA ASN A 5 45.14 -8.58 14.50
C ASN A 5 43.87 -9.43 14.66
N SER A 6 43.93 -10.51 15.45
CA SER A 6 42.74 -11.32 15.78
C SER A 6 41.69 -10.49 16.50
N LEU A 7 42.09 -9.73 17.52
CA LEU A 7 41.19 -8.87 18.31
C LEU A 7 40.55 -7.77 17.44
N VAL A 8 41.31 -7.15 16.52
CA VAL A 8 40.79 -6.16 15.56
C VAL A 8 39.76 -6.77 14.61
N LEU A 9 40.00 -7.99 14.10
CA LEU A 9 39.05 -8.69 13.23
C LEU A 9 37.74 -9.05 13.95
N TRP A 10 37.82 -9.47 15.21
CA TRP A 10 36.62 -9.73 16.02
C TRP A 10 35.80 -8.48 16.31
N ILE A 11 36.46 -7.36 16.66
CA ILE A 11 35.77 -6.08 16.88
C ILE A 11 35.13 -5.58 15.58
N ALA A 12 35.85 -5.65 14.45
CA ALA A 12 35.31 -5.26 13.15
C ALA A 12 34.11 -6.14 12.75
N GLY A 13 34.22 -7.46 12.93
CA GLY A 13 33.14 -8.41 12.67
C GLY A 13 31.90 -8.17 13.54
N ALA A 14 32.10 -7.92 14.84
CA ALA A 14 31.03 -7.56 15.77
C ALA A 14 30.35 -6.24 15.37
N GLY A 15 31.12 -5.23 14.96
CA GLY A 15 30.60 -3.96 14.46
C GLY A 15 29.71 -4.14 13.23
N VAL A 16 30.16 -4.92 12.23
CA VAL A 16 29.38 -5.24 11.03
C VAL A 16 28.10 -5.99 11.40
N ALA A 17 28.16 -6.95 12.32
CA ALA A 17 27.01 -7.71 12.77
C ALA A 17 25.95 -6.81 13.46
N VAL A 18 26.38 -5.88 14.30
CA VAL A 18 25.48 -4.93 14.97
C VAL A 18 24.81 -4.00 13.96
N VAL A 19 25.58 -3.44 13.02
CA VAL A 19 25.01 -2.58 11.96
C VAL A 19 24.03 -3.37 11.09
N GLY A 20 24.37 -4.61 10.72
CA GLY A 20 23.48 -5.49 9.99
C GLY A 20 22.18 -5.79 10.74
N ALA A 21 22.26 -6.09 12.04
CA ALA A 21 21.10 -6.34 12.88
C ALA A 21 20.20 -5.09 13.00
N LEU A 22 20.79 -3.90 13.15
CA LEU A 22 20.06 -2.63 13.18
C LEU A 22 19.35 -2.35 11.85
N LEU A 23 20.00 -2.62 10.71
CA LEU A 23 19.39 -2.47 9.39
C LEU A 23 18.22 -3.45 9.18
N ILE A 24 18.39 -4.71 9.58
CA ILE A 24 17.31 -5.72 9.51
C ILE A 24 16.14 -5.31 10.40
N ALA A 25 16.42 -4.88 11.64
CA ALA A 25 15.40 -4.40 12.57
C ALA A 25 14.66 -3.16 12.00
N MET A 26 15.39 -2.21 11.42
CA MET A 26 14.81 -1.04 10.75
C MET A 26 13.87 -1.46 9.61
N VAL A 27 14.29 -2.39 8.74
CA VAL A 27 13.46 -2.90 7.65
C VAL A 27 12.22 -3.64 8.17
N ALA A 28 12.37 -4.40 9.25
CA ALA A 28 11.26 -5.12 9.88
C ALA A 28 10.21 -4.17 10.50
N VAL A 29 10.66 -3.18 11.29
CA VAL A 29 9.78 -2.19 11.94
C VAL A 29 9.02 -1.35 10.92
N ARG A 30 9.68 -0.99 9.82
CA ARG A 30 9.10 -0.15 8.77
C ARG A 30 8.24 -0.95 7.77
N GLY A 31 8.41 -2.27 7.75
CA GLY A 31 7.59 -3.20 6.98
C GLY A 31 6.32 -3.69 7.70
N ARG A 32 5.95 -3.08 8.84
CA ARG A 32 4.70 -3.39 9.57
C ARG A 32 3.47 -3.11 8.69
N ARG A 33 2.43 -3.91 8.90
CA ARG A 33 1.18 -3.74 8.16
C ARG A 33 0.46 -2.48 8.61
N VAL A 34 -0.12 -1.76 7.67
CA VAL A 34 -1.01 -0.64 7.98
C VAL A 34 -2.26 -1.20 8.66
N PRO A 35 -2.79 -0.53 9.70
CA PRO A 35 -4.05 -0.94 10.33
C PRO A 35 -5.22 -0.84 9.33
N GLY A 36 -6.07 -1.86 9.32
CA GLY A 36 -7.28 -1.90 8.49
C GLY A 36 -7.74 -3.34 8.21
N ASP A 37 -9.05 -3.53 7.99
CA ASP A 37 -9.64 -4.86 7.80
C ASP A 37 -9.28 -5.49 6.45
N GLN A 38 -9.27 -4.69 5.39
CA GLN A 38 -9.00 -5.12 4.01
C GLN A 38 -7.72 -4.46 3.49
N VAL A 39 -6.57 -4.89 4.01
CA VAL A 39 -5.25 -4.39 3.62
C VAL A 39 -4.52 -5.41 2.76
N PHE A 40 -4.21 -4.99 1.53
CA PHE A 40 -3.51 -5.80 0.53
C PHE A 40 -2.06 -5.34 0.41
N ARG A 41 -1.14 -6.27 0.57
CA ARG A 41 0.31 -6.00 0.55
C ARG A 41 0.91 -6.43 -0.78
N ALA A 42 1.71 -5.56 -1.38
CA ALA A 42 2.48 -5.91 -2.57
C ALA A 42 3.65 -6.86 -2.26
N SER A 43 4.07 -7.59 -3.28
CA SER A 43 5.26 -8.44 -3.22
C SER A 43 6.53 -7.59 -3.16
N ARG A 44 7.47 -7.96 -2.27
CA ARG A 44 8.80 -7.34 -2.20
C ARG A 44 9.64 -7.56 -3.46
N TRP A 45 9.26 -8.51 -4.32
CA TRP A 45 10.03 -8.83 -5.52
C TRP A 45 9.55 -8.06 -6.74
N SER A 46 8.59 -7.16 -6.56
CA SER A 46 8.07 -6.29 -7.60
C SER A 46 8.77 -4.95 -7.64
N ARG A 47 8.74 -4.31 -8.82
CA ARG A 47 9.35 -3.00 -9.05
C ARG A 47 8.85 -1.98 -8.03
N GLY A 48 9.79 -1.31 -7.35
CA GLY A 48 9.50 -0.28 -6.35
C GLY A 48 9.20 -0.78 -4.93
N ASN A 49 9.21 -2.11 -4.70
CA ASN A 49 8.78 -2.71 -3.42
C ASN A 49 9.86 -3.49 -2.66
N HIS A 50 11.12 -3.43 -3.11
CA HIS A 50 12.21 -4.30 -2.64
C HIS A 50 12.50 -4.23 -1.13
N LEU A 51 12.55 -3.04 -0.57
CA LEU A 51 12.84 -2.83 0.86
C LEU A 51 11.56 -2.71 1.68
N PHE A 52 10.64 -1.87 1.20
CA PHE A 52 9.40 -1.57 1.88
C PHE A 52 8.25 -1.79 0.88
N PRO A 53 7.46 -2.86 1.05
CA PRO A 53 6.39 -3.16 0.12
C PRO A 53 5.22 -2.18 0.30
N THR A 54 4.68 -1.67 -0.80
CA THR A 54 3.46 -0.89 -0.82
C THR A 54 2.28 -1.67 -0.27
N GLN A 55 1.32 -0.93 0.30
CA GLN A 55 0.11 -1.48 0.88
C GLN A 55 -1.09 -0.67 0.40
N VAL A 56 -2.20 -1.35 0.13
CA VAL A 56 -3.46 -0.73 -0.29
C VAL A 56 -4.52 -1.12 0.74
N ALA A 57 -5.13 -0.13 1.38
CA ALA A 57 -6.28 -0.33 2.23
C ALA A 57 -7.55 0.03 1.45
N VAL A 58 -8.47 -0.92 1.33
CA VAL A 58 -9.78 -0.69 0.70
C VAL A 58 -10.82 -0.58 1.79
N THR A 59 -11.43 0.58 1.94
CA THR A 59 -12.47 0.84 2.93
C THR A 59 -13.77 1.24 2.24
N PRO A 60 -14.93 1.19 2.93
CA PRO A 60 -16.21 1.60 2.33
C PRO A 60 -16.22 3.05 1.83
N THR A 61 -15.43 3.94 2.44
CA THR A 61 -15.41 5.37 2.12
C THR A 61 -14.31 5.73 1.12
N SER A 62 -13.17 5.04 1.16
CA SER A 62 -12.01 5.39 0.34
C SER A 62 -11.06 4.22 0.09
N VAL A 63 -10.27 4.36 -0.97
CA VAL A 63 -9.11 3.51 -1.22
C VAL A 63 -7.86 4.30 -0.89
N VAL A 64 -7.02 3.77 0.00
CA VAL A 64 -5.79 4.42 0.46
C VAL A 64 -4.58 3.61 0.04
N HIS A 65 -3.69 4.23 -0.74
CA HIS A 65 -2.42 3.66 -1.14
C HIS A 65 -1.30 4.21 -0.27
N TYR A 66 -0.57 3.30 0.36
CA TYR A 66 0.57 3.57 1.22
C TYR A 66 1.86 3.18 0.50
N THR A 67 2.63 4.19 0.11
CA THR A 67 3.97 4.03 -0.45
C THR A 67 5.01 4.38 0.60
N PRO A 68 5.73 3.40 1.14
CA PRO A 68 6.82 3.66 2.05
C PRO A 68 8.02 4.26 1.31
N GLU A 69 8.61 5.31 1.88
CA GLU A 69 9.79 5.99 1.34
C GLU A 69 10.92 5.97 2.38
N TRP A 70 12.17 6.16 1.94
CA TRP A 70 13.34 6.21 2.83
C TRP A 70 13.17 7.28 3.93
N PHE A 71 12.54 8.41 3.57
CA PHE A 71 12.18 9.47 4.49
C PHE A 71 10.66 9.66 4.45
N GLY A 72 9.99 9.37 5.56
CA GLY A 72 8.53 9.46 5.65
C GLY A 72 7.79 8.33 4.95
N ARG A 73 6.58 8.65 4.50
CA ARG A 73 5.66 7.79 3.76
C ARG A 73 4.75 8.68 2.93
N ARG A 74 4.41 8.20 1.74
CA ARG A 74 3.44 8.86 0.87
C ARG A 74 2.13 8.11 0.95
N GLU A 75 1.08 8.84 1.31
CA GLU A 75 -0.29 8.34 1.42
C GLU A 75 -1.15 9.02 0.35
N GLN A 76 -1.82 8.24 -0.48
CA GLN A 76 -2.74 8.75 -1.48
C GLN A 76 -4.10 8.09 -1.30
N SER A 77 -5.10 8.88 -0.90
CA SER A 77 -6.47 8.43 -0.71
C SER A 77 -7.39 8.92 -1.83
N ILE A 78 -8.18 8.02 -2.40
CA ILE A 78 -9.26 8.36 -3.34
C ILE A 78 -10.59 7.98 -2.69
N HIS A 79 -11.51 8.94 -2.57
CA HIS A 79 -12.85 8.68 -2.08
C HIS A 79 -13.62 7.78 -3.05
N MET A 80 -14.48 6.88 -2.54
CA MET A 80 -15.18 5.88 -3.35
C MET A 80 -16.05 6.51 -4.46
N ALA A 81 -16.63 7.68 -4.17
CA ALA A 81 -17.39 8.48 -5.14
C ALA A 81 -16.56 9.02 -6.31
N HIS A 82 -15.23 9.10 -6.16
CA HIS A 82 -14.32 9.65 -7.16
C HIS A 82 -13.48 8.58 -7.86
N VAL A 83 -13.64 7.31 -7.51
CA VAL A 83 -13.02 6.22 -8.27
C VAL A 83 -13.75 6.12 -9.62
N ALA A 84 -13.03 6.39 -10.72
CA ALA A 84 -13.60 6.32 -12.06
C ALA A 84 -13.49 4.92 -12.65
N SER A 85 -12.35 4.27 -12.45
CA SER A 85 -12.07 2.95 -13.00
C SER A 85 -11.02 2.21 -12.15
N VAL A 86 -11.08 0.88 -12.17
CA VAL A 86 -10.08 0.00 -11.58
C VAL A 86 -9.64 -1.01 -12.64
N LEU A 87 -8.38 -0.90 -13.07
CA LEU A 87 -7.78 -1.79 -14.05
C LEU A 87 -6.81 -2.75 -13.37
N ILE A 88 -6.89 -4.03 -13.73
CA ILE A 88 -5.95 -5.06 -13.28
C ILE A 88 -5.13 -5.51 -14.50
N GLU A 89 -3.83 -5.30 -14.42
CA GLU A 89 -2.88 -5.82 -15.40
C GLU A 89 -2.24 -7.09 -14.82
N THR A 90 -2.51 -8.24 -15.42
CA THR A 90 -2.03 -9.54 -14.92
C THR A 90 -0.77 -9.96 -15.66
N ASN A 91 0.36 -10.03 -14.95
CA ASN A 91 1.61 -10.56 -15.47
C ASN A 91 1.78 -12.04 -15.06
N LEU A 92 2.90 -12.66 -15.45
CA LEU A 92 3.19 -14.06 -15.20
C LEU A 92 3.10 -14.43 -13.71
N PHE A 93 3.78 -13.66 -12.85
CA PHE A 93 3.88 -13.93 -11.40
C PHE A 93 3.02 -13.00 -10.52
N PHE A 94 2.85 -11.74 -10.92
CA PHE A 94 2.15 -10.72 -10.13
C PHE A 94 1.20 -9.89 -11.00
N SER A 95 0.27 -9.19 -10.37
CA SER A 95 -0.63 -8.25 -11.03
C SER A 95 -0.38 -6.83 -10.55
N ASN A 96 -0.54 -5.88 -11.47
CA ASN A 96 -0.57 -4.45 -11.16
C ASN A 96 -2.03 -4.00 -11.11
N VAL A 97 -2.31 -3.04 -10.24
CA VAL A 97 -3.62 -2.40 -10.12
C VAL A 97 -3.47 -0.91 -10.36
N LEU A 98 -4.30 -0.39 -11.26
CA LEU A 98 -4.39 1.02 -11.60
C LEU A 98 -5.78 1.52 -11.20
N ILE A 99 -5.82 2.50 -10.30
CA ILE A 99 -7.06 3.14 -9.86
C ILE A 99 -7.06 4.57 -10.37
N GLU A 100 -8.01 4.89 -11.22
CA GLU A 100 -8.15 6.22 -11.79
C GLU A 100 -9.19 7.02 -11.02
N SER A 101 -8.93 8.32 -10.87
CA SER A 101 -9.84 9.27 -10.23
C SER A 101 -10.59 10.07 -11.28
N SER A 102 -11.87 10.36 -11.03
CA SER A 102 -12.70 11.19 -11.91
C SER A 102 -12.32 12.67 -11.91
N GLY A 103 -11.48 13.11 -10.97
CA GLY A 103 -11.12 14.53 -10.75
C GLY A 103 -9.83 15.01 -11.44
N GLY A 104 -9.28 14.26 -12.39
CA GLY A 104 -8.02 14.63 -13.08
C GLY A 104 -6.75 14.50 -12.22
N ALA A 105 -6.86 13.90 -11.04
CA ALA A 105 -5.70 13.60 -10.19
C ALA A 105 -4.87 12.45 -10.77
N SER A 106 -3.57 12.39 -10.41
CA SER A 106 -2.70 11.30 -10.84
C SER A 106 -3.25 9.95 -10.40
N PRO A 107 -3.31 8.95 -11.31
CA PRO A 107 -3.86 7.65 -10.99
C PRO A 107 -2.97 6.93 -9.97
N VAL A 108 -3.60 6.16 -9.09
CA VAL A 108 -2.89 5.32 -8.12
C VAL A 108 -2.40 4.07 -8.83
N ARG A 109 -1.08 3.86 -8.85
CA ARG A 109 -0.43 2.68 -9.45
C ARG A 109 0.14 1.81 -8.34
N CYS A 110 -0.36 0.58 -8.25
CA CYS A 110 0.09 -0.41 -7.29
C CYS A 110 0.68 -1.61 -8.02
N HIS A 111 1.95 -1.91 -7.79
CA HIS A 111 2.66 -2.99 -8.47
C HIS A 111 2.78 -4.23 -7.60
N GLY A 112 2.78 -5.41 -8.21
CA GLY A 112 3.27 -6.62 -7.53
C GLY A 112 2.29 -7.31 -6.60
N HIS A 113 0.99 -7.09 -6.72
CA HIS A 113 -0.01 -7.83 -5.94
C HIS A 113 -0.13 -9.28 -6.46
N ARG A 114 -0.53 -10.21 -5.60
CA ARG A 114 -0.93 -11.54 -6.08
C ARG A 114 -2.20 -11.40 -6.93
N LYS A 115 -2.38 -12.27 -7.92
CA LYS A 115 -3.56 -12.25 -8.80
C LYS A 115 -4.88 -12.23 -8.02
N ARG A 116 -5.00 -13.13 -7.02
CA ARG A 116 -6.17 -13.19 -6.12
C ARG A 116 -6.39 -11.89 -5.33
N ASP A 117 -5.30 -11.23 -4.91
CA ASP A 117 -5.37 -10.01 -4.11
C ASP A 117 -5.82 -8.84 -5.00
N ALA A 118 -5.33 -8.78 -6.25
CA ALA A 118 -5.73 -7.79 -7.24
C ALA A 118 -7.21 -7.91 -7.62
N ILE A 119 -7.69 -9.13 -7.88
CA ILE A 119 -9.09 -9.41 -8.14
C ILE A 119 -9.95 -9.00 -6.93
N ARG A 120 -9.54 -9.40 -5.72
CA ARG A 120 -10.27 -9.07 -4.50
C ARG A 120 -10.36 -7.57 -4.25
N MET A 121 -9.30 -6.82 -4.51
CA MET A 121 -9.32 -5.36 -4.41
C MET A 121 -10.36 -4.75 -5.35
N LYS A 122 -10.40 -5.18 -6.62
CA LYS A 122 -11.38 -4.70 -7.60
C LYS A 122 -12.81 -5.00 -7.16
N GLU A 123 -13.08 -6.25 -6.76
CA GLU A 123 -14.40 -6.65 -6.26
C GLU A 123 -14.87 -5.79 -5.08
N LEU A 124 -13.99 -5.55 -4.09
CA LEU A 124 -14.32 -4.72 -2.93
C LEU A 124 -14.61 -3.27 -3.32
N ILE A 125 -13.81 -2.70 -4.22
CA ILE A 125 -14.02 -1.32 -4.69
C ILE A 125 -15.36 -1.22 -5.41
N GLU A 126 -15.63 -2.11 -6.37
CA GLU A 126 -16.90 -2.12 -7.11
C GLU A 126 -18.09 -2.33 -6.16
N GLN A 127 -17.98 -3.25 -5.20
CA GLN A 127 -19.00 -3.47 -4.18
C GLN A 127 -19.29 -2.20 -3.36
N PHE A 128 -18.24 -1.52 -2.88
CA PHE A 128 -18.40 -0.29 -2.10
C PHE A 128 -18.92 0.89 -2.96
N GLN A 129 -18.55 0.95 -4.24
CA GLN A 129 -19.13 1.92 -5.17
C GLN A 129 -20.62 1.66 -5.38
N THR A 130 -21.02 0.42 -5.66
CA THR A 130 -22.43 0.06 -5.80
C THR A 130 -23.21 0.36 -4.53
N ALA A 131 -22.67 0.05 -3.35
CA ALA A 131 -23.30 0.38 -2.07
C ALA A 131 -23.45 1.90 -1.87
N TYR A 132 -22.44 2.68 -2.22
CA TYR A 132 -22.47 4.15 -2.12
C TYR A 132 -23.52 4.78 -3.04
N TYR A 133 -23.60 4.33 -4.29
CA TYR A 133 -24.57 4.86 -5.26
C TYR A 133 -25.97 4.27 -5.12
N GLY A 134 -26.09 3.06 -4.57
CA GLY A 134 -27.36 2.37 -4.32
C GLY A 134 -28.05 2.81 -3.03
N ALA A 135 -27.35 3.49 -2.12
CA ALA A 135 -27.97 4.09 -0.95
C ALA A 135 -28.98 5.19 -1.39
N PRO A 136 -30.21 5.22 -0.85
CA PRO A 136 -31.18 6.26 -1.16
C PRO A 136 -30.55 7.62 -0.82
N ARG A 137 -30.36 8.48 -1.82
CA ARG A 137 -30.11 9.90 -1.56
C ARG A 137 -31.37 10.45 -0.91
N THR A 138 -31.38 10.55 0.42
CA THR A 138 -32.40 11.32 1.12
C THR A 138 -32.32 12.74 0.57
N LYS A 139 -33.26 13.10 -0.31
CA LYS A 139 -33.41 14.50 -0.75
C LYS A 139 -33.65 15.29 0.54
N PRO A 140 -32.82 16.31 0.88
CA PRO A 140 -33.18 17.20 1.96
C PRO A 140 -34.56 17.79 1.62
N ALA A 141 -35.52 17.64 2.53
CA ALA A 141 -36.83 18.24 2.38
C ALA A 141 -36.62 19.73 2.11
N GLY A 142 -37.08 20.20 0.95
CA GLY A 142 -37.03 21.62 0.64
C GLY A 142 -37.75 22.41 1.73
N PRO A 143 -37.29 23.62 2.07
CA PRO A 143 -37.94 24.43 3.09
C PRO A 143 -39.42 24.62 2.72
N GLU A 144 -40.31 24.35 3.67
CA GLU A 144 -41.76 24.52 3.50
C GLU A 144 -42.06 25.98 3.09
N PRO A 145 -42.89 26.20 2.05
CA PRO A 145 -43.41 27.53 1.77
C PRO A 145 -44.38 27.93 2.88
N ARG A 146 -44.14 29.11 3.49
CA ARG A 146 -45.04 29.75 4.46
C ARG A 146 -46.25 30.36 3.77
#